data_AF-A0A928U390-F1
#
_entry.id   AF-A0A928U390-F1
#
_cell.length_a   1.000
_cell.length_b   1.000
_cell.length_c   1.000
_cell.angle_alpha   90.00
_cell.angle_beta   90.00
_cell.angle_gamma   90.00
#
_symmetry.space_group_name_H-M   'P 1'
#
loop_
_entity.id
_entity.type
_entity.pdbx_description
1 polymer ?
#
loop_
_entity_poly.entity_id
_entity_poly.type
_entity_poly.pdbx_seq_one_letter_code
_entity_poly.pdbx_strand_id
1 'polypeptide(L)'
;MMKLLKIVGVGLLLVGLAALVVMMNGGGQTAVSAATGPESAQGGVPMITTSLVAGNFTYPVDIANAGDNRLFVVERAGVIKIIDTDGSVLPTPFLNITNLVASSPNERGLLGLAFHPDYPATPYFYVNYTTVAMDGYSLGDTIVARFTVSANPNVADPASRLVIMHVAQPDWNHNGGDLNFGADGYLYIGLGDGGSSGDPQNRAQNPAQLLGKMLRIDVDGGGGAPDCDSAGNYTVPADNPFVDGAGGSCDEIWHLGLRNPWRFSFDRQTQDMFIGDVGQGLWEEVNFQPAGSSGGENWGWRCYEGNHEYNTTGCQPPAAYDFPFFEYSHSLGIAVTGGFVYRGTDYPALQGYYLFADYGTARLWLSYPDGGGGWDTTLVGTVPNVNTPSTFGEGCDGELYVAHYSNGSGAVYKVGATAVRQSPLGGGDQLNYLPLVLKEEGTPFPATPTATSTLTATATITATATMTATATNTATPTATFTPTATLTPTATSEPPGCN
;
A
#
# COMPACT_ATOMS: atom_id res chain seq x y z
N MET A 1 -22.21 56.35 57.98
CA MET A 1 -23.12 57.45 57.57
C MET A 1 -23.61 57.16 56.14
N MET A 2 -24.83 57.62 55.78
CA MET A 2 -25.51 57.64 54.45
C MET A 2 -25.15 56.59 53.35
N LYS A 3 -26.09 55.77 52.81
CA LYS A 3 -27.22 56.08 51.86
C LYS A 3 -26.71 56.64 50.50
N LEU A 4 -27.02 56.12 49.30
CA LEU A 4 -28.20 55.47 48.63
C LEU A 4 -27.74 54.26 47.73
N LEU A 5 -28.49 53.16 47.47
CA LEU A 5 -29.68 52.91 46.58
C LEU A 5 -29.34 52.86 45.06
N LYS A 6 -29.72 51.89 44.19
CA LYS A 6 -30.98 51.10 43.96
C LYS A 6 -30.73 49.64 43.45
N ILE A 7 -31.55 48.61 43.80
CA ILE A 7 -32.69 47.94 43.06
C ILE A 7 -32.30 47.49 41.62
N VAL A 8 -32.44 46.25 41.10
CA VAL A 8 -33.52 45.18 41.00
C VAL A 8 -32.86 43.76 40.98
N GLY A 9 -33.46 42.55 41.09
CA GLY A 9 -34.78 42.04 41.55
C GLY A 9 -35.25 40.69 40.90
N VAL A 10 -35.84 39.80 41.72
CA VAL A 10 -36.74 38.59 41.55
C VAL A 10 -37.45 38.36 40.18
N GLY A 11 -37.80 37.15 39.67
CA GLY A 11 -37.75 35.72 40.10
C GLY A 11 -38.87 34.85 39.42
N LEU A 12 -39.11 33.59 39.86
CA LEU A 12 -40.22 32.63 39.48
C LEU A 12 -40.16 31.96 38.07
N LEU A 13 -40.79 30.79 37.74
CA LEU A 13 -41.42 29.64 38.47
C LEU A 13 -41.54 28.40 37.52
N LEU A 14 -41.70 27.16 38.04
CA LEU A 14 -42.19 25.98 37.29
C LEU A 14 -43.73 25.91 37.21
N VAL A 15 -44.26 25.30 36.13
CA VAL A 15 -45.61 24.69 36.06
C VAL A 15 -45.53 23.40 35.21
N GLY A 16 -46.43 22.43 35.41
CA GLY A 16 -46.50 21.18 34.64
C GLY A 16 -47.92 20.59 34.55
N LEU A 17 -48.01 19.29 34.23
CA LEU A 17 -49.23 18.53 33.82
C LEU A 17 -49.77 18.92 32.42
N ALA A 18 -50.45 18.02 31.67
CA ALA A 18 -50.95 16.68 31.99
C ALA A 18 -50.70 15.66 30.85
N ALA A 19 -50.97 14.38 31.12
CA ALA A 19 -50.72 13.27 30.19
C ALA A 19 -51.96 12.90 29.32
N LEU A 20 -51.71 12.18 28.23
CA LEU A 20 -52.72 11.36 27.54
C LEU A 20 -52.12 9.98 27.27
N VAL A 21 -52.84 8.92 27.66
CA VAL A 21 -52.48 7.52 27.38
C VAL A 21 -53.55 6.91 26.50
N VAL A 22 -53.15 6.31 25.38
CA VAL A 22 -53.98 5.41 24.58
C VAL A 22 -53.18 4.14 24.34
N MET A 23 -53.69 2.99 24.80
CA MET A 23 -53.10 1.68 24.54
C MET A 23 -53.67 1.10 23.24
N MET A 24 -52.82 0.53 22.40
CA MET A 24 -53.17 -0.66 21.61
C MET A 24 -51.95 -1.58 21.48
N ASN A 25 -52.17 -2.89 21.63
CA ASN A 25 -51.14 -3.90 21.40
C ASN A 25 -50.94 -4.11 19.89
N GLY A 26 -49.70 -4.15 19.46
CA GLY A 26 -49.30 -4.58 18.10
C GLY A 26 -47.95 -5.28 18.18
N GLY A 27 -47.95 -6.61 18.14
CA GLY A 27 -46.73 -7.40 18.22
C GLY A 27 -45.94 -7.32 16.91
N GLY A 28 -44.72 -6.80 16.98
CA GLY A 28 -43.85 -6.64 15.80
C GLY A 28 -42.41 -6.37 16.22
N GLN A 29 -41.72 -7.39 16.74
CA GLN A 29 -40.26 -7.32 16.84
C GLN A 29 -39.69 -7.41 15.42
N THR A 30 -39.35 -6.25 14.85
CA THR A 30 -38.39 -6.20 13.75
C THR A 30 -37.08 -6.74 14.26
N ALA A 31 -36.73 -7.96 13.85
CA ALA A 31 -35.43 -8.53 14.14
C ALA A 31 -34.38 -7.58 13.51
N VAL A 32 -33.63 -6.89 14.37
CA VAL A 32 -32.42 -6.19 13.93
C VAL A 32 -31.46 -7.29 13.52
N SER A 33 -31.38 -7.54 12.20
CA SER A 33 -30.37 -8.40 11.62
C SER A 33 -29.04 -7.69 11.80
N ALA A 34 -28.40 -7.92 12.96
CA ALA A 34 -27.00 -7.59 13.13
C ALA A 34 -26.26 -8.27 11.98
N ALA A 35 -25.66 -7.47 11.10
CA ALA A 35 -24.81 -8.00 10.06
C ALA A 35 -23.65 -8.71 10.78
N THR A 36 -23.62 -10.03 10.71
CA THR A 36 -22.45 -10.79 11.09
C THR A 36 -21.33 -10.35 10.16
N GLY A 37 -20.40 -9.54 10.68
CA GLY A 37 -19.11 -9.34 10.02
C GLY A 37 -18.45 -10.69 9.77
N PRO A 38 -17.44 -10.74 8.87
CA PRO A 38 -16.74 -11.99 8.59
C PRO A 38 -16.27 -12.63 9.90
N GLU A 39 -16.65 -13.90 10.09
CA GLU A 39 -16.24 -14.71 11.23
C GLU A 39 -14.70 -14.69 11.30
N SER A 40 -14.15 -14.37 12.48
CA SER A 40 -12.71 -14.16 12.65
C SER A 40 -11.94 -15.35 12.08
N ALA A 41 -10.95 -15.07 11.23
CA ALA A 41 -10.37 -16.07 10.34
C ALA A 41 -9.61 -17.17 11.13
N GLN A 42 -10.33 -18.21 11.53
CA GLN A 42 -9.77 -19.48 12.03
C GLN A 42 -9.46 -20.46 10.89
N GLY A 43 -9.43 -19.95 9.65
CA GLY A 43 -8.52 -20.46 8.63
C GLY A 43 -7.07 -20.05 8.97
N GLY A 44 -6.08 -20.83 8.55
CA GLY A 44 -4.68 -20.45 8.78
C GLY A 44 -4.26 -19.19 8.00
N VAL A 45 -3.10 -18.63 8.34
CA VAL A 45 -2.52 -17.46 7.68
C VAL A 45 -2.14 -17.79 6.21
N PRO A 46 -2.58 -17.01 5.20
CA PRO A 46 -2.36 -17.31 3.77
C PRO A 46 -0.91 -17.60 3.39
N MET A 47 -0.68 -18.68 2.62
CA MET A 47 0.65 -18.91 2.03
C MET A 47 0.77 -18.16 0.70
N ILE A 48 1.56 -17.09 0.70
CA ILE A 48 1.78 -16.23 -0.45
C ILE A 48 2.55 -16.94 -1.57
N THR A 49 2.19 -16.61 -2.80
CA THR A 49 2.82 -17.03 -4.05
C THR A 49 3.02 -15.81 -4.95
N THR A 50 3.96 -15.88 -5.89
CA THR A 50 4.12 -14.87 -6.94
C THR A 50 4.23 -15.53 -8.31
N SER A 51 3.70 -14.89 -9.34
CA SER A 51 3.87 -15.26 -10.74
C SER A 51 4.48 -14.11 -11.52
N LEU A 52 5.54 -14.37 -12.29
CA LEU A 52 6.18 -13.37 -13.14
C LEU A 52 5.17 -12.87 -14.19
N VAL A 53 4.97 -11.55 -14.24
CA VAL A 53 4.19 -10.90 -15.31
C VAL A 53 5.15 -10.43 -16.40
N ALA A 54 6.10 -9.57 -16.02
CA ALA A 54 7.00 -8.91 -16.95
C ALA A 54 8.40 -8.69 -16.36
N GLY A 55 9.40 -8.61 -17.23
CA GLY A 55 10.80 -8.31 -16.87
C GLY A 55 11.42 -7.26 -17.80
N ASN A 56 12.73 -7.03 -17.63
CA ASN A 56 13.50 -6.01 -18.36
C ASN A 56 13.14 -4.56 -17.97
N PHE A 57 12.78 -4.37 -16.70
CA PHE A 57 12.73 -3.04 -16.08
C PHE A 57 14.12 -2.65 -15.54
N THR A 58 14.36 -1.35 -15.38
CA THR A 58 15.60 -0.73 -14.91
C THR A 58 15.30 0.13 -13.68
N TYR A 59 15.62 -0.37 -12.49
CA TYR A 59 15.20 0.21 -11.21
C TYR A 59 13.70 0.59 -11.18
N PRO A 60 12.76 -0.36 -11.40
CA PRO A 60 11.35 -0.12 -11.13
C PRO A 60 11.15 0.25 -9.65
N VAL A 61 10.53 1.40 -9.40
CA VAL A 61 10.27 1.94 -8.06
C VAL A 61 8.80 2.17 -7.76
N ASP A 62 7.92 2.21 -8.78
CA ASP A 62 6.47 2.36 -8.62
C ASP A 62 5.69 1.44 -9.59
N ILE A 63 4.44 1.11 -9.24
CA ILE A 63 3.45 0.44 -10.10
C ILE A 63 2.07 1.07 -9.84
N ALA A 64 1.59 1.89 -10.77
CA ALA A 64 0.23 2.45 -10.74
C ALA A 64 -0.67 1.81 -11.80
N ASN A 65 -1.98 1.97 -11.66
CA ASN A 65 -2.96 1.76 -12.75
C ASN A 65 -3.63 3.11 -13.09
N ALA A 66 -4.31 3.19 -14.24
CA ALA A 66 -4.99 4.40 -14.71
C ALA A 66 -6.53 4.28 -14.69
N GLY A 67 -7.10 3.54 -13.73
CA GLY A 67 -8.52 3.15 -13.76
C GLY A 67 -8.84 2.11 -14.84
N ASP A 68 -7.83 1.60 -15.55
CA ASP A 68 -7.92 0.52 -16.53
C ASP A 68 -6.93 -0.61 -16.26
N ASN A 69 -7.03 -1.71 -17.03
CA ASN A 69 -6.25 -2.93 -16.84
C ASN A 69 -4.73 -2.79 -17.11
N ARG A 70 -4.22 -1.62 -17.53
CA ARG A 70 -2.78 -1.40 -17.79
C ARG A 70 -2.03 -1.06 -16.51
N LEU A 71 -0.84 -1.64 -16.33
CA LEU A 71 0.07 -1.28 -15.23
C LEU A 71 1.18 -0.37 -15.74
N PHE A 72 1.36 0.76 -15.05
CA PHE A 72 2.36 1.78 -15.34
C PHE A 72 3.52 1.64 -14.36
N VAL A 73 4.61 1.06 -14.85
CA VAL A 73 5.81 0.78 -14.06
C VAL A 73 6.78 1.94 -14.19
N VAL A 74 7.07 2.60 -13.07
CA VAL A 74 7.99 3.75 -13.01
C VAL A 74 9.42 3.27 -12.84
N GLU A 75 10.28 3.62 -13.79
CA GLU A 75 11.72 3.41 -13.74
C GLU A 75 12.41 4.66 -13.21
N ARG A 76 13.17 4.50 -12.13
CA ARG A 76 13.79 5.58 -11.34
C ARG A 76 14.62 6.59 -12.14
N ALA A 77 15.09 6.20 -13.32
CA ALA A 77 15.82 7.06 -14.26
C ALA A 77 14.98 8.21 -14.86
N GLY A 78 13.64 8.15 -14.77
CA GLY A 78 12.75 9.11 -15.44
C GLY A 78 12.00 8.52 -16.64
N VAL A 79 11.65 7.24 -16.60
CA VAL A 79 10.89 6.55 -17.67
C VAL A 79 9.68 5.85 -17.04
N ILE A 80 8.54 5.85 -17.72
CA ILE A 80 7.35 5.07 -17.33
C ILE A 80 7.05 4.09 -18.46
N LYS A 81 6.96 2.80 -18.15
CA LYS A 81 6.63 1.72 -19.09
C LYS A 81 5.23 1.17 -18.80
N ILE A 82 4.55 0.69 -19.83
CA ILE A 82 3.26 0.01 -19.70
C ILE A 82 3.47 -1.50 -19.80
N ILE A 83 2.89 -2.25 -18.86
CA ILE A 83 2.49 -3.63 -19.05
C ILE A 83 1.05 -3.59 -19.57
N ASP A 84 0.82 -4.15 -20.77
CA ASP A 84 -0.50 -4.26 -21.37
C ASP A 84 -1.25 -5.49 -20.80
N THR A 85 -2.53 -5.58 -21.12
CA THR A 85 -3.52 -6.59 -20.69
C THR A 85 -3.14 -8.04 -20.96
N ASP A 86 -2.21 -8.31 -21.89
CA ASP A 86 -1.66 -9.64 -22.18
C ASP A 86 -0.37 -9.97 -21.38
N GLY A 87 0.07 -9.05 -20.51
CA GLY A 87 1.32 -9.14 -19.76
C GLY A 87 2.56 -8.67 -20.53
N SER A 88 2.44 -8.24 -21.79
CA SER A 88 3.56 -7.74 -22.58
C SER A 88 3.96 -6.32 -22.16
N VAL A 89 5.26 -6.02 -22.24
CA VAL A 89 5.77 -4.65 -22.03
C VAL A 89 5.75 -3.90 -23.36
N LEU A 90 5.07 -2.76 -23.41
CA LEU A 90 4.99 -1.97 -24.65
C LEU A 90 6.37 -1.42 -25.05
N PRO A 91 6.75 -1.47 -26.34
CA PRO A 91 8.08 -1.09 -26.80
C PRO A 91 8.33 0.43 -26.79
N THR A 92 7.26 1.22 -26.74
CA THR A 92 7.31 2.67 -26.53
C THR A 92 6.95 2.95 -25.07
N PRO A 93 7.79 3.65 -24.28
CA PRO A 93 7.43 4.05 -22.93
C PRO A 93 6.30 5.08 -22.97
N PHE A 94 5.46 5.06 -21.94
CA PHE A 94 4.38 6.03 -21.74
C PHE A 94 4.93 7.45 -21.56
N LEU A 95 5.98 7.60 -20.75
CA LEU A 95 6.68 8.86 -20.54
C LEU A 95 8.20 8.62 -20.53
N ASN A 96 8.96 9.57 -21.05
CA ASN A 96 10.42 9.65 -20.86
C ASN A 96 10.80 11.11 -20.61
N ILE A 97 11.29 11.37 -19.39
CA ILE A 97 11.75 12.66 -18.88
C ILE A 97 13.14 12.53 -18.24
N THR A 98 13.96 11.58 -18.72
CA THR A 98 15.34 11.35 -18.25
C THR A 98 16.25 12.59 -18.35
N ASN A 99 15.87 13.59 -19.14
CA ASN A 99 16.53 14.89 -19.25
C ASN A 99 16.15 15.90 -18.14
N LEU A 100 15.08 15.62 -17.36
CA LEU A 100 14.63 16.42 -16.22
C LEU A 100 15.06 15.80 -14.88
N VAL A 101 15.25 14.48 -14.85
CA VAL A 101 15.38 13.69 -13.62
C VAL A 101 16.84 13.49 -13.22
N ALA A 102 17.21 13.96 -12.03
CA ALA A 102 18.46 13.59 -11.39
C ALA A 102 18.29 12.24 -10.67
N SER A 103 18.67 11.13 -11.31
CA SER A 103 18.49 9.77 -10.75
C SER A 103 19.65 9.25 -9.89
N SER A 104 20.46 10.17 -9.35
CA SER A 104 21.64 9.88 -8.52
C SER A 104 22.08 11.11 -7.71
N PRO A 105 22.86 10.94 -6.62
CA PRO A 105 23.20 9.66 -5.97
C PRO A 105 22.04 9.08 -5.13
N ASN A 106 22.27 7.89 -4.55
CA ASN A 106 21.32 7.13 -3.72
C ASN A 106 19.93 6.90 -4.34
N GLU A 107 18.87 7.39 -3.69
CA GLU A 107 17.46 7.10 -3.93
C GLU A 107 16.80 8.05 -4.93
N ARG A 108 17.43 9.22 -5.17
CA ARG A 108 17.01 10.24 -6.14
C ARG A 108 16.58 9.65 -7.48
N GLY A 109 15.53 10.22 -8.06
CA GLY A 109 14.96 9.81 -9.35
C GLY A 109 13.56 10.32 -9.61
N LEU A 110 12.85 9.63 -10.50
CA LEU A 110 11.39 9.66 -10.65
C LEU A 110 10.82 8.60 -9.70
N LEU A 111 9.95 9.00 -8.77
CA LEU A 111 9.63 8.22 -7.57
C LEU A 111 8.13 7.88 -7.48
N GLY A 112 7.23 8.86 -7.62
CA GLY A 112 5.77 8.63 -7.54
C GLY A 112 5.04 8.83 -8.86
N LEU A 113 3.93 8.10 -9.06
CA LEU A 113 2.99 8.27 -10.17
C LEU A 113 1.52 8.11 -9.72
N ALA A 114 0.71 9.16 -9.87
CA ALA A 114 -0.73 9.11 -9.66
C ALA A 114 -1.50 9.60 -10.90
N PHE A 115 -2.49 8.82 -11.37
CA PHE A 115 -3.45 9.31 -12.37
C PHE A 115 -4.54 10.16 -11.71
N HIS A 116 -5.08 11.14 -12.43
CA HIS A 116 -6.22 11.92 -11.93
C HIS A 116 -7.44 11.02 -11.72
N PRO A 117 -8.26 11.20 -10.66
CA PRO A 117 -9.44 10.36 -10.42
C PRO A 117 -10.42 10.32 -11.60
N ASP A 118 -10.69 11.49 -12.21
CA ASP A 118 -11.53 11.60 -13.42
C ASP A 118 -10.82 11.19 -14.74
N TYR A 119 -9.70 10.47 -14.72
CA TYR A 119 -9.10 9.93 -15.95
C TYR A 119 -10.05 8.89 -16.59
N PRO A 120 -10.27 8.89 -17.92
CA PRO A 120 -9.63 9.70 -18.95
C PRO A 120 -10.34 11.01 -19.32
N ALA A 121 -11.44 11.39 -18.65
CA ALA A 121 -12.16 12.64 -18.92
C ALA A 121 -11.30 13.87 -18.57
N THR A 122 -10.58 13.80 -17.46
CA THR A 122 -9.44 14.67 -17.14
C THR A 122 -8.15 13.92 -17.49
N PRO A 123 -7.50 14.20 -18.64
CA PRO A 123 -6.39 13.38 -19.17
C PRO A 123 -5.05 13.68 -18.48
N TYR A 124 -5.07 13.93 -17.17
CA TYR A 124 -3.91 14.32 -16.37
C TYR A 124 -3.38 13.18 -15.52
N PHE A 125 -2.08 13.22 -15.26
CA PHE A 125 -1.40 12.42 -14.26
C PHE A 125 -0.26 13.24 -13.65
N TYR A 126 0.15 12.85 -12.46
CA TYR A 126 1.05 13.57 -11.58
C TYR A 126 2.24 12.69 -11.26
N VAL A 127 3.44 13.27 -11.28
CA VAL A 127 4.67 12.58 -10.96
C VAL A 127 5.51 13.37 -9.97
N ASN A 128 6.18 12.66 -9.07
CA ASN A 128 7.16 13.23 -8.15
C ASN A 128 8.57 12.81 -8.60
N TYR A 129 9.47 13.77 -8.80
CA TYR A 129 10.85 13.48 -9.14
C TYR A 129 11.84 14.51 -8.56
N THR A 130 13.06 14.06 -8.29
CA THR A 130 14.18 14.96 -7.94
C THR A 130 14.84 15.51 -9.20
N THR A 131 14.87 16.83 -9.37
CA THR A 131 15.24 17.48 -10.64
C THR A 131 16.75 17.60 -10.87
N VAL A 132 17.18 17.63 -12.13
CA VAL A 132 18.47 18.22 -12.51
C VAL A 132 18.44 19.73 -12.26
N ALA A 133 19.61 20.38 -12.14
CA ALA A 133 19.68 21.84 -12.01
C ALA A 133 19.23 22.52 -13.30
N MET A 134 17.96 22.95 -13.34
CA MET A 134 17.29 23.61 -14.46
C MET A 134 16.15 24.49 -13.95
N ASP A 135 15.64 25.39 -14.81
CA ASP A 135 14.49 26.28 -14.55
C ASP A 135 14.59 27.22 -13.32
N GLY A 136 15.72 27.21 -12.62
CA GLY A 136 15.96 27.93 -11.36
C GLY A 136 16.10 27.01 -10.13
N TYR A 137 15.73 25.74 -10.26
CA TYR A 137 15.79 24.72 -9.22
C TYR A 137 17.21 24.15 -9.03
N SER A 138 17.49 23.65 -7.83
CA SER A 138 18.78 23.04 -7.47
C SER A 138 18.86 21.55 -7.83
N LEU A 139 20.08 21.01 -7.93
CA LEU A 139 20.31 19.61 -8.27
C LEU A 139 19.82 18.67 -7.16
N GLY A 140 18.64 18.10 -7.38
CA GLY A 140 17.98 17.14 -6.49
C GLY A 140 16.76 17.66 -5.78
N ASP A 141 16.35 18.92 -5.99
CA ASP A 141 15.09 19.44 -5.43
C ASP A 141 13.91 18.57 -5.88
N THR A 142 12.95 18.35 -4.99
CA THR A 142 11.72 17.62 -5.30
C THR A 142 10.82 18.50 -6.15
N ILE A 143 10.33 17.95 -7.25
CA ILE A 143 9.33 18.54 -8.13
C ILE A 143 8.16 17.56 -8.22
N VAL A 144 6.96 18.01 -7.80
CA VAL A 144 5.70 17.38 -8.20
C VAL A 144 5.20 18.10 -9.45
N ALA A 145 4.96 17.35 -10.52
CA ALA A 145 4.55 17.91 -11.81
C ALA A 145 3.41 17.13 -12.45
N ARG A 146 2.48 17.86 -13.05
CA ARG A 146 1.39 17.31 -13.86
C ARG A 146 1.83 17.20 -15.32
N PHE A 147 1.49 16.09 -15.94
CA PHE A 147 1.61 15.85 -17.38
C PHE A 147 0.24 15.47 -17.96
N THR A 148 0.13 15.55 -19.29
CA THR A 148 -1.10 15.25 -20.04
C THR A 148 -0.90 14.02 -20.91
N VAL A 149 -1.87 13.10 -20.90
CA VAL A 149 -1.90 11.95 -21.80
C VAL A 149 -2.25 12.41 -23.21
N SER A 150 -1.56 11.88 -24.22
CA SER A 150 -1.80 12.26 -25.62
C SER A 150 -3.08 11.62 -26.18
N ALA A 151 -3.43 11.95 -27.42
CA ALA A 151 -4.51 11.27 -28.15
C ALA A 151 -4.29 9.76 -28.35
N ASN A 152 -3.08 9.25 -28.08
CA ASN A 152 -2.81 7.83 -27.86
C ASN A 152 -2.73 7.59 -26.33
N PRO A 153 -3.65 6.81 -25.72
CA PRO A 153 -3.65 6.59 -24.27
C PRO A 153 -2.39 5.90 -23.75
N ASN A 154 -1.64 5.21 -24.61
CA ASN A 154 -0.38 4.55 -24.26
C ASN A 154 0.85 5.49 -24.32
N VAL A 155 0.67 6.79 -24.59
CA VAL A 155 1.77 7.78 -24.67
C VAL A 155 1.34 9.12 -24.06
N ALA A 156 2.15 9.67 -23.16
CA ALA A 156 2.03 11.02 -22.63
C ALA A 156 2.80 12.05 -23.45
N ASP A 157 2.43 13.33 -23.36
CA ASP A 157 3.21 14.42 -23.94
C ASP A 157 4.24 14.96 -22.92
N PRO A 158 5.55 14.70 -23.07
CA PRO A 158 6.57 15.23 -22.15
C PRO A 158 6.73 16.76 -22.24
N ALA A 159 6.22 17.43 -23.29
CA ALA A 159 6.21 18.88 -23.39
C ALA A 159 5.06 19.54 -22.58
N SER A 160 4.07 18.76 -22.12
CA SER A 160 2.89 19.24 -21.38
C SER A 160 3.13 19.49 -19.88
N ARG A 161 4.37 19.39 -19.40
CA ARG A 161 4.74 19.50 -17.98
C ARG A 161 4.31 20.84 -17.38
N LEU A 162 3.48 20.78 -16.34
CA LEU A 162 3.23 21.88 -15.41
C LEU A 162 3.81 21.50 -14.04
N VAL A 163 4.67 22.34 -13.46
CA VAL A 163 5.14 22.14 -12.08
C VAL A 163 4.00 22.51 -11.13
N ILE A 164 3.60 21.56 -10.28
CA ILE A 164 2.57 21.75 -9.25
C ILE A 164 3.21 22.28 -7.98
N MET A 165 4.30 21.64 -7.51
CA MET A 165 5.00 21.99 -6.28
C MET A 165 6.52 21.81 -6.44
N HIS A 166 7.30 22.67 -5.80
CA HIS A 166 8.75 22.59 -5.67
C HIS A 166 9.15 22.61 -4.18
N VAL A 167 9.90 21.59 -3.75
CA VAL A 167 10.45 21.51 -2.38
C VAL A 167 11.96 21.37 -2.46
N ALA A 168 12.68 22.34 -1.89
CA ALA A 168 14.14 22.35 -1.88
C ALA A 168 14.69 21.20 -1.02
N GLN A 169 15.62 20.41 -1.57
CA GLN A 169 16.19 19.23 -0.91
C GLN A 169 17.62 19.50 -0.45
N PRO A 170 17.90 19.57 0.87
CA PRO A 170 19.23 19.96 1.37
C PRO A 170 20.27 18.81 1.29
N ASP A 171 19.82 17.56 1.26
CA ASP A 171 20.68 16.37 1.11
C ASP A 171 20.28 15.52 -0.12
N TRP A 172 20.69 14.26 -0.16
CA TRP A 172 20.64 13.35 -1.31
C TRP A 172 19.92 12.03 -0.98
N ASN A 173 19.16 12.04 0.11
CA ASN A 173 18.45 10.93 0.70
C ASN A 173 17.21 11.45 1.45
N HIS A 174 16.32 10.54 1.82
CA HIS A 174 14.98 10.78 2.37
C HIS A 174 14.13 11.70 1.49
N ASN A 175 14.05 11.37 0.20
CA ASN A 175 13.22 12.10 -0.75
C ASN A 175 11.74 11.68 -0.70
N GLY A 176 11.44 10.50 -0.13
CA GLY A 176 10.10 9.89 -0.14
C GLY A 176 9.59 9.79 -1.58
N GLY A 177 8.44 10.39 -1.82
CA GLY A 177 8.01 10.80 -3.15
C GLY A 177 6.82 10.04 -3.72
N ASP A 178 6.20 9.17 -2.95
CA ASP A 178 4.95 8.50 -3.34
C ASP A 178 3.78 9.51 -3.52
N LEU A 179 2.82 9.14 -4.36
CA LEU A 179 1.66 9.95 -4.74
C LEU A 179 0.40 9.08 -4.82
N ASN A 180 -0.65 9.44 -4.08
CA ASN A 180 -1.97 8.81 -4.18
C ASN A 180 -3.06 9.90 -4.16
N PHE A 181 -4.20 9.64 -4.79
CA PHE A 181 -5.42 10.43 -4.56
C PHE A 181 -6.27 9.76 -3.49
N GLY A 182 -6.82 10.55 -2.56
CA GLY A 182 -7.87 10.09 -1.65
C GLY A 182 -9.24 10.09 -2.30
N ALA A 183 -10.22 9.41 -1.71
CA ALA A 183 -11.63 9.49 -2.14
C ALA A 183 -12.29 10.86 -1.89
N ASP A 184 -11.58 11.81 -1.27
CA ASP A 184 -11.93 13.23 -1.23
C ASP A 184 -11.58 13.98 -2.53
N GLY A 185 -10.81 13.35 -3.43
CA GLY A 185 -10.37 13.91 -4.71
C GLY A 185 -9.04 14.67 -4.62
N TYR A 186 -8.41 14.74 -3.45
CA TYR A 186 -7.17 15.50 -3.25
C TYR A 186 -5.92 14.65 -3.44
N LEU A 187 -4.83 15.28 -3.89
CA LEU A 187 -3.53 14.64 -4.09
C LEU A 187 -2.76 14.63 -2.78
N TYR A 188 -2.46 13.43 -2.29
CA TYR A 188 -1.61 13.20 -1.13
C TYR A 188 -0.16 12.97 -1.58
N ILE A 189 0.80 13.54 -0.85
CA ILE A 189 2.22 13.53 -1.21
C ILE A 189 3.04 13.15 0.02
N GLY A 190 3.71 11.99 -0.02
CA GLY A 190 4.64 11.57 1.04
C GLY A 190 6.01 12.18 0.82
N LEU A 191 6.48 13.07 1.72
CA LEU A 191 7.82 13.65 1.67
C LEU A 191 8.64 13.30 2.91
N GLY A 192 9.82 12.71 2.69
CA GLY A 192 10.79 12.48 3.76
C GLY A 192 11.33 13.78 4.35
N ASP A 193 12.04 13.66 5.48
CA ASP A 193 12.67 14.76 6.20
C ASP A 193 13.68 15.54 5.34
N GLY A 194 14.09 14.98 4.20
CA GLY A 194 15.02 15.54 3.23
C GLY A 194 16.49 15.28 3.55
N GLY A 195 16.79 14.28 4.38
CA GLY A 195 18.10 13.66 4.52
C GLY A 195 18.93 14.10 5.74
N SER A 196 20.19 13.67 5.75
CA SER A 196 21.08 13.61 6.93
C SER A 196 20.62 12.63 8.03
N SER A 197 21.51 12.32 8.97
CA SER A 197 21.22 11.41 10.10
C SER A 197 20.50 12.14 11.23
N GLY A 198 19.32 11.66 11.62
CA GLY A 198 18.59 12.18 12.79
C GLY A 198 17.97 13.57 12.60
N ASP A 199 17.60 13.94 11.36
CA ASP A 199 17.01 15.24 10.98
C ASP A 199 17.62 16.42 11.78
N PRO A 200 18.88 16.82 11.52
CA PRO A 200 19.58 17.74 12.40
C PRO A 200 18.89 19.11 12.53
N GLN A 201 18.12 19.53 11.53
CA GLN A 201 17.36 20.80 11.51
C GLN A 201 15.93 20.70 12.09
N ASN A 202 15.48 19.51 12.53
CA ASN A 202 14.15 19.28 13.10
C ASN A 202 12.99 19.56 12.12
N ARG A 203 13.23 19.34 10.82
CA ARG A 203 12.28 19.52 9.70
C ARG A 203 11.00 18.73 9.89
N ALA A 204 11.07 17.44 10.26
CA ALA A 204 9.89 16.59 10.38
C ALA A 204 8.90 17.09 11.44
N GLN A 205 9.43 17.61 12.55
CA GLN A 205 8.68 18.25 13.66
C GLN A 205 8.46 19.76 13.48
N ASN A 206 8.95 20.38 12.40
CA ASN A 206 8.73 21.80 12.12
C ASN A 206 7.49 21.95 11.22
N PRO A 207 6.41 22.62 11.67
CA PRO A 207 5.21 22.84 10.84
C PRO A 207 5.44 23.90 9.76
N ALA A 208 6.47 24.75 9.86
CA ALA A 208 6.83 25.74 8.84
C ALA A 208 7.74 25.18 7.73
N GLN A 209 7.74 23.85 7.51
CA GLN A 209 8.49 23.19 6.44
C GLN A 209 7.74 21.95 5.89
N LEU A 210 7.71 21.80 4.57
CA LEU A 210 7.05 20.69 3.85
C LEU A 210 7.78 19.33 3.95
N LEU A 211 8.95 19.27 4.57
CA LEU A 211 9.76 18.04 4.67
C LEU A 211 9.44 17.24 5.94
N GLY A 212 9.40 15.91 5.81
CA GLY A 212 9.04 14.97 6.87
C GLY A 212 7.55 15.02 7.19
N LYS A 213 6.73 14.93 6.14
CA LYS A 213 5.29 15.21 6.14
C LYS A 213 4.52 14.25 5.23
N MET A 214 3.24 14.06 5.53
CA MET A 214 2.25 13.81 4.50
C MET A 214 1.63 15.18 4.15
N LEU A 215 1.55 15.53 2.87
CA LEU A 215 0.85 16.73 2.39
C LEU A 215 -0.45 16.33 1.69
N ARG A 216 -1.41 17.26 1.63
CA ARG A 216 -2.72 17.08 0.95
C ARG A 216 -3.08 18.38 0.22
N ILE A 217 -3.20 18.32 -1.11
CA ILE A 217 -3.43 19.50 -1.97
C ILE A 217 -4.55 19.29 -3.01
N ASP A 218 -5.21 20.39 -3.36
CA ASP A 218 -6.22 20.47 -4.43
C ASP A 218 -5.57 20.89 -5.75
N VAL A 219 -5.49 19.96 -6.69
CA VAL A 219 -4.86 20.16 -8.01
C VAL A 219 -5.83 20.68 -9.09
N ASP A 220 -7.12 20.78 -8.78
CA ASP A 220 -8.18 21.23 -9.70
C ASP A 220 -8.65 22.67 -9.43
N GLY A 221 -8.59 23.13 -8.18
CA GLY A 221 -9.02 24.48 -7.79
C GLY A 221 -8.25 25.62 -8.50
N GLY A 222 -7.01 25.34 -8.94
CA GLY A 222 -6.34 26.02 -10.05
C GLY A 222 -5.74 27.39 -9.75
N GLY A 223 -4.40 27.47 -9.76
CA GLY A 223 -3.67 28.74 -9.67
C GLY A 223 -3.85 29.48 -8.34
N GLY A 224 -3.79 28.74 -7.24
CA GLY A 224 -4.05 29.24 -5.89
C GLY A 224 -2.85 29.92 -5.22
N ALA A 225 -3.03 30.18 -3.93
CA ALA A 225 -1.97 30.64 -3.04
C ALA A 225 -1.44 29.44 -2.22
N PRO A 226 -0.26 28.89 -2.56
CA PRO A 226 0.49 28.06 -1.63
C PRO A 226 1.00 28.92 -0.46
N ASP A 227 1.27 28.30 0.69
CA ASP A 227 1.97 28.98 1.80
C ASP A 227 3.47 28.69 1.77
N CYS A 228 3.84 27.41 1.68
CA CYS A 228 5.24 26.97 1.75
C CYS A 228 5.88 26.54 0.41
N ASP A 229 5.15 26.58 -0.70
CA ASP A 229 5.64 26.35 -2.06
C ASP A 229 5.81 27.66 -2.87
N SER A 230 6.55 27.59 -3.99
CA SER A 230 6.75 28.71 -4.93
C SER A 230 6.24 28.48 -6.35
N ALA A 231 5.68 27.31 -6.69
CA ALA A 231 5.19 26.99 -8.03
C ALA A 231 3.75 27.44 -8.27
N GLY A 232 2.86 27.38 -7.27
CA GLY A 232 1.57 28.05 -7.27
C GLY A 232 0.51 27.52 -8.25
N ASN A 233 0.51 26.22 -8.55
CA ASN A 233 -0.45 25.58 -9.46
C ASN A 233 -1.45 24.63 -8.76
N TYR A 234 -1.66 24.81 -7.46
CA TYR A 234 -2.67 24.12 -6.65
C TYR A 234 -3.37 25.09 -5.68
N THR A 235 -4.40 24.62 -4.99
CA THR A 235 -5.02 25.23 -3.81
C THR A 235 -4.89 24.32 -2.60
N VAL A 236 -4.94 24.86 -1.38
CA VAL A 236 -4.99 24.04 -0.16
C VAL A 236 -6.45 23.78 0.23
N PRO A 237 -6.84 22.53 0.55
CA PRO A 237 -8.16 22.23 1.09
C PRO A 237 -8.40 22.95 2.43
N ALA A 238 -9.54 23.62 2.56
CA ALA A 238 -9.87 24.43 3.75
C ALA A 238 -10.19 23.61 5.03
N ASP A 239 -10.16 22.29 4.92
CA ASP A 239 -10.28 21.29 5.99
C ASP A 239 -8.94 20.64 6.36
N ASN A 240 -7.80 21.05 5.76
CA ASN A 240 -6.48 20.59 6.20
C ASN A 240 -6.23 20.98 7.67
N PRO A 241 -5.60 20.09 8.47
CA PRO A 241 -5.49 20.25 9.94
C PRO A 241 -4.56 21.39 10.38
N PHE A 242 -3.68 21.88 9.50
CA PHE A 242 -2.72 22.95 9.79
C PHE A 242 -3.08 24.31 9.16
N VAL A 243 -4.31 24.49 8.65
CA VAL A 243 -4.74 25.76 8.04
C VAL A 243 -4.84 26.87 9.11
N ASP A 244 -3.77 27.65 9.24
CA ASP A 244 -3.68 28.82 10.13
C ASP A 244 -3.32 30.12 9.37
N GLY A 245 -2.79 29.99 8.15
CA GLY A 245 -2.70 31.03 7.13
C GLY A 245 -1.43 31.88 7.14
N ALA A 246 -0.91 32.15 5.95
CA ALA A 246 0.13 33.11 5.59
C ALA A 246 1.24 33.34 6.64
N GLY A 247 2.16 32.38 6.75
CA GLY A 247 3.38 32.50 7.57
C GLY A 247 3.27 31.98 9.01
N GLY A 248 2.31 31.09 9.28
CA GLY A 248 2.27 30.26 10.49
C GLY A 248 2.79 28.85 10.22
N SER A 249 1.87 27.89 10.13
CA SER A 249 2.12 26.51 9.68
C SER A 249 1.97 26.42 8.17
N CYS A 250 2.67 25.49 7.50
CA CYS A 250 2.40 25.22 6.09
C CYS A 250 1.00 24.60 5.96
N ASP A 251 0.04 25.36 5.44
CA ASP A 251 -1.35 24.96 5.28
C ASP A 251 -1.47 23.61 4.48
N GLU A 252 -0.50 23.28 3.61
CA GLU A 252 -0.44 22.02 2.85
C GLU A 252 -0.34 20.72 3.69
N ILE A 253 0.02 20.81 4.97
CA ILE A 253 0.33 19.63 5.79
C ILE A 253 -0.94 18.85 6.16
N TRP A 254 -0.84 17.52 6.06
CA TRP A 254 -1.81 16.55 6.58
C TRP A 254 -1.27 15.80 7.81
N HIS A 255 -0.03 15.31 7.76
CA HIS A 255 0.66 14.66 8.89
C HIS A 255 2.03 15.30 9.19
N LEU A 256 2.40 15.33 10.46
CA LEU A 256 3.74 15.66 10.95
C LEU A 256 4.59 14.41 11.20
N GLY A 257 5.90 14.61 11.34
CA GLY A 257 6.75 13.62 12.02
C GLY A 257 7.05 12.34 11.25
N LEU A 258 7.05 12.39 9.92
CA LEU A 258 7.53 11.28 9.07
C LEU A 258 9.03 11.44 8.75
N ARG A 259 9.74 10.33 8.50
CA ARG A 259 11.18 10.29 8.23
C ARG A 259 11.51 10.17 6.76
N ASN A 260 11.03 9.12 6.11
CA ASN A 260 11.16 8.81 4.70
C ASN A 260 10.02 7.85 4.29
N PRO A 261 8.78 8.34 4.18
CA PRO A 261 7.63 7.54 3.77
C PRO A 261 7.83 7.09 2.32
N TRP A 262 8.27 5.84 2.14
CA TRP A 262 8.69 5.33 0.84
C TRP A 262 7.49 4.90 -0.01
N ARG A 263 6.50 4.26 0.63
CA ARG A 263 5.17 4.03 0.06
C ARG A 263 4.08 4.18 1.11
N PHE A 264 2.95 4.71 0.67
CA PHE A 264 1.68 4.67 1.36
C PHE A 264 0.58 4.20 0.41
N SER A 265 -0.55 3.77 0.95
CA SER A 265 -1.73 3.45 0.16
C SER A 265 -3.01 3.71 0.95
N PHE A 266 -4.07 4.03 0.22
CA PHE A 266 -5.43 3.94 0.76
C PHE A 266 -5.98 2.53 0.48
N ASP A 267 -6.61 1.91 1.45
CA ASP A 267 -7.48 0.76 1.19
C ASP A 267 -8.67 1.22 0.35
N ARG A 268 -8.74 0.81 -0.92
CA ARG A 268 -9.81 1.22 -1.84
C ARG A 268 -11.24 0.97 -1.32
N GLN A 269 -11.43 0.04 -0.38
CA GLN A 269 -12.75 -0.29 0.17
C GLN A 269 -13.11 0.53 1.41
N THR A 270 -12.16 0.82 2.31
CA THR A 270 -12.43 1.52 3.58
C THR A 270 -11.97 2.97 3.59
N GLN A 271 -11.01 3.32 2.74
CA GLN A 271 -10.27 4.59 2.67
C GLN A 271 -9.34 4.83 3.87
N ASP A 272 -8.99 3.79 4.62
CA ASP A 272 -7.92 3.88 5.63
C ASP A 272 -6.55 3.98 4.95
N MET A 273 -5.65 4.82 5.48
CA MET A 273 -4.30 5.03 4.94
C MET A 273 -3.26 4.24 5.73
N PHE A 274 -2.38 3.54 5.02
CA PHE A 274 -1.21 2.83 5.57
C PHE A 274 0.06 3.46 5.01
N ILE A 275 1.06 3.76 5.86
CA ILE A 275 2.33 4.39 5.45
C ILE A 275 3.48 3.50 5.93
N GLY A 276 4.33 3.02 5.01
CA GLY A 276 5.62 2.44 5.35
C GLY A 276 6.68 3.52 5.43
N ASP A 277 7.19 3.80 6.64
CA ASP A 277 8.19 4.85 6.88
C ASP A 277 9.54 4.23 7.26
N VAL A 278 10.59 4.61 6.53
CA VAL A 278 11.92 3.97 6.61
C VAL A 278 12.72 4.51 7.79
N GLY A 279 13.23 3.60 8.62
CA GLY A 279 13.93 3.85 9.87
C GLY A 279 15.33 4.47 9.76
N GLN A 280 15.87 4.92 10.89
CA GLN A 280 17.18 5.58 10.97
C GLN A 280 18.36 4.61 11.16
N GLY A 281 18.16 3.52 11.90
CA GLY A 281 19.24 2.57 12.16
C GLY A 281 18.94 1.50 13.22
N LEU A 282 17.73 1.47 13.78
CA LEU A 282 17.29 0.42 14.70
C LEU A 282 15.89 -0.11 14.41
N TRP A 283 14.93 0.71 13.95
CA TRP A 283 13.52 0.33 13.83
C TRP A 283 12.89 0.85 12.53
N GLU A 284 12.20 -0.05 11.83
CA GLU A 284 11.32 0.25 10.71
C GLU A 284 9.86 0.22 11.17
N GLU A 285 8.99 1.04 10.59
CA GLU A 285 7.63 1.25 11.08
C GLU A 285 6.55 1.26 9.99
N VAL A 286 5.32 0.92 10.40
CA VAL A 286 4.12 1.10 9.58
C VAL A 286 3.07 1.88 10.38
N ASN A 287 2.75 3.06 9.87
CA ASN A 287 1.75 3.97 10.43
C ASN A 287 0.37 3.72 9.78
N PHE A 288 -0.70 3.99 10.54
CA PHE A 288 -2.08 3.74 10.12
C PHE A 288 -2.97 4.92 10.53
N GLN A 289 -3.60 5.57 9.55
CA GLN A 289 -4.58 6.63 9.75
C GLN A 289 -5.96 6.11 9.31
N PRO A 290 -6.96 6.03 10.20
CA PRO A 290 -8.29 5.58 9.81
C PRO A 290 -8.98 6.60 8.89
N ALA A 291 -9.85 6.12 8.01
CA ALA A 291 -10.59 6.91 7.02
C ALA A 291 -11.43 8.06 7.61
N GLY A 292 -11.79 7.93 8.90
CA GLY A 292 -12.56 8.94 9.65
C GLY A 292 -11.72 9.97 10.41
N SER A 293 -10.40 10.00 10.22
CA SER A 293 -9.53 11.03 10.81
C SER A 293 -9.72 12.39 10.13
N SER A 294 -9.44 13.46 10.88
CA SER A 294 -9.33 14.84 10.38
C SER A 294 -7.92 15.20 9.89
N GLY A 295 -6.99 14.23 9.90
CA GLY A 295 -5.57 14.53 9.83
C GLY A 295 -5.06 15.19 11.11
N GLY A 296 -3.77 15.55 11.11
CA GLY A 296 -3.08 16.20 12.21
C GLY A 296 -2.13 15.27 12.98
N GLU A 297 -2.14 13.98 12.67
CA GLU A 297 -1.30 12.97 13.30
C GLU A 297 0.19 13.33 13.21
N ASN A 298 0.92 13.05 14.30
CA ASN A 298 2.34 13.32 14.44
C ASN A 298 3.11 12.04 14.75
N TRP A 299 3.62 11.39 13.71
CA TRP A 299 4.29 10.07 13.75
C TRP A 299 5.65 10.04 14.47
N GLY A 300 6.03 11.15 15.10
CA GLY A 300 7.06 11.15 16.13
C GLY A 300 8.51 11.30 15.67
N TRP A 301 8.85 11.07 14.40
CA TRP A 301 10.21 11.34 13.92
C TRP A 301 10.52 12.85 14.03
N ARG A 302 11.65 13.31 14.57
CA ARG A 302 12.86 12.62 15.07
C ARG A 302 12.90 12.33 16.58
N CYS A 303 11.80 12.58 17.29
CA CYS A 303 11.72 12.35 18.72
C CYS A 303 11.77 10.85 19.05
N TYR A 304 11.09 10.06 18.22
CA TYR A 304 11.05 8.59 18.27
C TYR A 304 11.48 8.00 16.92
N GLU A 305 11.86 6.73 16.93
CA GLU A 305 12.09 5.86 15.77
C GLU A 305 11.32 4.57 16.06
N GLY A 306 10.20 4.33 15.37
CA GLY A 306 9.13 3.49 15.91
C GLY A 306 8.62 4.02 17.25
N ASN A 307 8.36 3.11 18.20
CA ASN A 307 7.93 3.44 19.56
C ASN A 307 9.09 3.83 20.51
N HIS A 308 10.31 3.97 19.98
CA HIS A 308 11.53 4.08 20.78
C HIS A 308 12.13 5.49 20.76
N GLU A 309 12.49 6.04 21.93
CA GLU A 309 13.14 7.36 22.04
C GLU A 309 14.43 7.41 21.20
N TYR A 310 14.49 8.32 20.21
CA TYR A 310 15.67 8.56 19.38
C TYR A 310 16.39 9.86 19.78
N ASN A 311 15.71 11.00 19.68
CA ASN A 311 16.26 12.30 20.10
C ASN A 311 15.15 13.20 20.66
N THR A 312 14.80 12.99 21.93
CA THR A 312 13.75 13.74 22.65
C THR A 312 14.12 15.21 22.97
N THR A 313 15.22 15.75 22.42
CA THR A 313 15.69 17.11 22.68
C THR A 313 14.77 18.17 22.06
N GLY A 314 13.94 18.80 22.88
CA GLY A 314 12.95 19.80 22.46
C GLY A 314 11.59 19.21 22.04
N CYS A 315 11.41 17.91 22.24
CA CYS A 315 10.17 17.20 21.93
C CYS A 315 9.09 17.39 23.01
N GLN A 316 7.86 17.09 22.64
CA GLN A 316 6.71 17.05 23.56
C GLN A 316 6.74 15.74 24.40
N PRO A 317 5.86 15.59 25.41
CA PRO A 317 5.66 14.30 26.07
C PRO A 317 5.17 13.23 25.08
N PRO A 318 5.38 11.92 25.35
CA PRO A 318 4.97 10.83 24.46
C PRO A 318 3.50 10.88 24.01
N ALA A 319 2.59 11.35 24.87
CA ALA A 319 1.15 11.47 24.61
C ALA A 319 0.76 12.67 23.70
N ALA A 320 1.70 13.23 22.96
CA ALA A 320 1.49 14.24 21.91
C ALA A 320 2.00 13.74 20.54
N TYR A 321 2.17 12.43 20.42
CA TYR A 321 2.62 11.72 19.24
C TYR A 321 1.71 10.52 18.99
N ASP A 322 1.55 10.20 17.71
CA ASP A 322 0.82 9.04 17.22
C ASP A 322 1.84 7.97 16.85
N PHE A 323 1.61 6.74 17.29
CA PHE A 323 2.60 5.67 17.23
C PHE A 323 2.22 4.61 16.19
N PRO A 324 3.18 4.00 15.49
CA PRO A 324 2.92 2.98 14.48
C PRO A 324 2.19 1.77 15.07
N PHE A 325 1.26 1.21 14.29
CA PHE A 325 0.57 -0.03 14.70
C PHE A 325 1.51 -1.24 14.65
N PHE A 326 2.58 -1.15 13.86
CA PHE A 326 3.59 -2.18 13.76
C PHE A 326 4.99 -1.59 13.56
N GLU A 327 5.96 -2.11 14.31
CA GLU A 327 7.38 -1.80 14.18
C GLU A 327 8.21 -3.09 14.12
N TYR A 328 9.37 -3.06 13.48
CA TYR A 328 10.32 -4.17 13.52
C TYR A 328 11.77 -3.70 13.53
N SER A 329 12.61 -4.36 14.34
CA SER A 329 14.02 -3.98 14.46
C SER A 329 14.84 -4.32 13.21
N HIS A 330 15.99 -3.67 13.07
CA HIS A 330 17.02 -3.97 12.04
C HIS A 330 17.68 -5.37 12.19
N SER A 331 17.23 -6.21 13.13
CA SER A 331 17.52 -7.66 13.10
C SER A 331 16.55 -8.46 12.22
N LEU A 332 15.40 -7.86 11.88
CA LEU A 332 14.34 -8.39 11.03
C LEU A 332 14.24 -7.67 9.67
N GLY A 333 14.94 -6.56 9.45
CA GLY A 333 15.02 -5.92 8.13
C GLY A 333 16.06 -4.81 8.06
N ILE A 334 15.90 -3.92 7.07
CA ILE A 334 16.84 -2.85 6.70
C ILE A 334 16.10 -1.59 6.23
N ALA A 335 14.95 -1.72 5.57
CA ALA A 335 14.14 -0.62 5.06
C ALA A 335 12.73 -1.14 4.68
N VAL A 336 11.66 -0.59 5.26
CA VAL A 336 10.29 -0.96 4.91
C VAL A 336 9.91 -0.48 3.49
N THR A 337 9.29 -1.37 2.72
CA THR A 337 8.81 -1.08 1.35
C THR A 337 7.44 -0.40 1.34
N GLY A 338 6.68 -0.49 2.44
CA GLY A 338 5.23 -0.25 2.43
C GLY A 338 4.48 -1.37 1.70
N GLY A 339 3.21 -1.13 1.37
CA GLY A 339 2.29 -2.18 0.95
C GLY A 339 0.87 -1.69 0.64
N PHE A 340 -0.04 -2.65 0.42
CA PHE A 340 -1.45 -2.41 0.08
C PHE A 340 -2.37 -3.42 0.77
N VAL A 341 -3.64 -3.07 0.99
CA VAL A 341 -4.68 -4.03 1.38
C VAL A 341 -5.17 -4.79 0.13
N TYR A 342 -5.16 -6.11 0.17
CA TYR A 342 -5.66 -6.91 -0.96
C TYR A 342 -7.19 -6.86 -1.04
N ARG A 343 -7.70 -6.34 -2.16
CA ARG A 343 -9.13 -6.20 -2.46
C ARG A 343 -9.60 -6.93 -3.73
N GLY A 344 -8.70 -7.68 -4.38
CA GLY A 344 -8.97 -8.50 -5.56
C GLY A 344 -9.85 -9.74 -5.33
N THR A 345 -10.14 -10.46 -6.41
CA THR A 345 -11.09 -11.59 -6.43
C THR A 345 -10.50 -12.95 -6.82
N ASP A 346 -9.29 -13.00 -7.40
CA ASP A 346 -8.58 -14.25 -7.73
C ASP A 346 -8.19 -15.04 -6.46
N TYR A 347 -7.88 -14.34 -5.36
CA TYR A 347 -7.38 -14.92 -4.12
C TYR A 347 -8.21 -14.52 -2.88
N PRO A 348 -9.46 -15.03 -2.72
CA PRO A 348 -10.33 -14.68 -1.59
C PRO A 348 -9.75 -14.92 -0.19
N ALA A 349 -8.70 -15.73 -0.06
CA ALA A 349 -7.96 -15.93 1.19
C ALA A 349 -7.16 -14.69 1.65
N LEU A 350 -6.91 -13.72 0.76
CA LEU A 350 -6.18 -12.48 1.05
C LEU A 350 -7.09 -11.28 1.37
N GLN A 351 -8.41 -11.40 1.18
CA GLN A 351 -9.34 -10.28 1.28
C GLN A 351 -9.26 -9.54 2.63
N GLY A 352 -8.83 -8.28 2.58
CA GLY A 352 -8.68 -7.41 3.75
C GLY A 352 -7.38 -7.55 4.54
N TYR A 353 -6.43 -8.40 4.10
CA TYR A 353 -5.07 -8.35 4.63
C TYR A 353 -4.30 -7.18 4.02
N TYR A 354 -3.60 -6.41 4.85
CA TYR A 354 -2.53 -5.51 4.42
C TYR A 354 -1.25 -6.32 4.20
N LEU A 355 -0.67 -6.23 3.00
CA LEU A 355 0.56 -6.93 2.60
C LEU A 355 1.69 -5.94 2.39
N PHE A 356 2.76 -6.06 3.18
CA PHE A 356 3.95 -5.20 3.10
C PHE A 356 5.23 -6.00 3.32
N ALA A 357 6.35 -5.47 2.82
CA ALA A 357 7.64 -6.14 2.89
C ALA A 357 8.79 -5.24 3.35
N ASP A 358 9.93 -5.86 3.61
CA ASP A 358 11.22 -5.20 3.83
C ASP A 358 12.07 -5.29 2.55
N TYR A 359 12.55 -4.16 2.04
CA TYR A 359 13.33 -4.06 0.80
C TYR A 359 14.67 -4.83 0.89
N GLY A 360 15.33 -4.83 2.05
CA GLY A 360 16.69 -5.38 2.18
C GLY A 360 16.77 -6.90 2.41
N THR A 361 15.74 -7.49 3.00
CA THR A 361 15.67 -8.92 3.36
C THR A 361 14.54 -9.67 2.65
N ALA A 362 13.69 -8.95 1.91
CA ALA A 362 12.46 -9.44 1.30
C ALA A 362 11.48 -10.11 2.28
N ARG A 363 11.62 -9.93 3.60
CA ARG A 363 10.64 -10.43 4.57
C ARG A 363 9.27 -9.84 4.27
N LEU A 364 8.23 -10.65 4.44
CA LEU A 364 6.85 -10.33 4.06
C LEU A 364 5.92 -10.56 5.24
N TRP A 365 5.10 -9.57 5.54
CA TRP A 365 4.11 -9.61 6.61
C TRP A 365 2.69 -9.49 6.05
N LEU A 366 1.75 -10.10 6.75
CA LEU A 366 0.31 -9.89 6.58
C LEU A 366 -0.25 -9.30 7.87
N SER A 367 -0.96 -8.18 7.79
CA SER A 367 -1.70 -7.59 8.91
C SER A 367 -3.20 -7.65 8.67
N TYR A 368 -3.98 -7.93 9.71
CA TYR A 368 -5.44 -7.95 9.67
C TYR A 368 -6.04 -7.28 10.92
N PRO A 369 -7.21 -6.64 10.86
CA PRO A 369 -7.82 -6.04 12.06
C PRO A 369 -8.11 -7.09 13.14
N ASP A 370 -7.70 -6.81 14.39
CA ASP A 370 -7.87 -7.72 15.53
C ASP A 370 -9.31 -7.79 16.08
N GLY A 371 -10.20 -6.91 15.61
CA GLY A 371 -11.57 -6.75 16.08
C GLY A 371 -11.73 -5.96 17.40
N GLY A 372 -10.62 -5.60 18.06
CA GLY A 372 -10.55 -4.65 19.18
C GLY A 372 -10.21 -3.22 18.76
N GLY A 373 -9.71 -3.02 17.53
CA GLY A 373 -9.29 -1.72 16.98
C GLY A 373 -7.78 -1.62 16.70
N GLY A 374 -7.04 -2.71 16.90
CA GLY A 374 -5.64 -2.87 16.50
C GLY A 374 -5.48 -3.85 15.33
N TRP A 375 -4.27 -4.39 15.18
CA TRP A 375 -3.85 -5.17 14.01
C TRP A 375 -3.02 -6.39 14.40
N ASP A 376 -3.50 -7.59 14.06
CA ASP A 376 -2.74 -8.84 14.16
C ASP A 376 -1.76 -8.94 12.97
N THR A 377 -0.48 -8.72 13.23
CA THR A 377 0.59 -8.72 12.21
C THR A 377 1.45 -9.97 12.27
N THR A 378 1.46 -10.76 11.18
CA THR A 378 2.20 -12.03 11.08
C THR A 378 3.28 -11.99 9.99
N LEU A 379 4.52 -12.32 10.36
CA LEU A 379 5.60 -12.61 9.42
C LEU A 379 5.34 -13.95 8.71
N VAL A 380 5.09 -13.94 7.40
CA VAL A 380 4.76 -15.15 6.61
C VAL A 380 5.96 -15.73 5.84
N GLY A 381 7.14 -15.14 5.99
CA GLY A 381 8.38 -15.60 5.36
C GLY A 381 9.03 -14.47 4.56
N THR A 382 9.36 -14.74 3.31
CA THR A 382 9.85 -13.73 2.34
C THR A 382 8.95 -13.71 1.11
N VAL A 383 8.91 -12.59 0.38
CA VAL A 383 8.20 -12.48 -0.90
C VAL A 383 8.75 -13.54 -1.87
N PRO A 384 7.95 -14.47 -2.38
CA PRO A 384 8.44 -15.50 -3.29
C PRO A 384 9.04 -14.90 -4.57
N ASN A 385 10.14 -15.48 -5.07
CA ASN A 385 10.84 -15.06 -6.30
C ASN A 385 11.32 -13.59 -6.35
N VAL A 386 11.30 -12.89 -5.21
CA VAL A 386 11.54 -11.45 -5.08
C VAL A 386 12.53 -11.25 -3.94
N ASN A 387 13.73 -10.76 -4.25
CA ASN A 387 14.81 -10.62 -3.25
C ASN A 387 14.97 -9.19 -2.71
N THR A 388 14.34 -8.21 -3.36
CA THR A 388 14.50 -6.77 -3.10
C THR A 388 13.22 -6.03 -3.49
N PRO A 389 12.09 -6.26 -2.78
CA PRO A 389 10.81 -5.65 -3.13
C PRO A 389 10.92 -4.13 -3.05
N SER A 390 10.94 -3.48 -4.21
CA SER A 390 11.15 -2.03 -4.33
C SER A 390 9.84 -1.25 -4.24
N THR A 391 8.73 -1.88 -4.62
CA THR A 391 7.37 -1.40 -4.35
C THR A 391 6.35 -2.53 -4.48
N PHE A 392 5.16 -2.27 -3.98
CA PHE A 392 3.93 -2.94 -4.42
C PHE A 392 3.12 -2.00 -5.34
N GLY A 393 2.03 -2.52 -5.89
CA GLY A 393 1.01 -1.74 -6.60
C GLY A 393 -0.25 -2.55 -6.81
N GLU A 394 -1.34 -1.90 -7.20
CA GLU A 394 -2.66 -2.51 -7.34
C GLU A 394 -3.22 -2.28 -8.76
N GLY A 395 -3.80 -3.32 -9.36
CA GLY A 395 -4.54 -3.21 -10.63
C GLY A 395 -5.93 -2.60 -10.44
N CYS A 396 -6.63 -2.22 -11.52
CA CYS A 396 -8.01 -1.74 -11.38
C CYS A 396 -8.94 -2.80 -10.76
N ASP A 397 -8.58 -4.09 -10.89
CA ASP A 397 -9.26 -5.28 -10.36
C ASP A 397 -9.06 -5.51 -8.85
N GLY A 398 -8.18 -4.73 -8.19
CA GLY A 398 -7.82 -4.91 -6.78
C GLY A 398 -6.76 -5.99 -6.56
N GLU A 399 -6.21 -6.55 -7.64
CA GLU A 399 -5.15 -7.53 -7.56
C GLU A 399 -3.80 -6.85 -7.34
N LEU A 400 -2.96 -7.46 -6.50
CA LEU A 400 -1.69 -6.86 -6.10
C LEU A 400 -0.53 -7.35 -6.97
N TYR A 401 0.42 -6.44 -7.16
CA TYR A 401 1.65 -6.65 -7.91
C TYR A 401 2.84 -6.19 -7.06
N VAL A 402 4.01 -6.76 -7.31
CA VAL A 402 5.26 -6.42 -6.62
C VAL A 402 6.40 -6.25 -7.63
N ALA A 403 7.12 -5.15 -7.53
CA ALA A 403 8.35 -4.90 -8.29
C ALA A 403 9.59 -5.25 -7.46
N HIS A 404 10.67 -5.63 -8.14
CA HIS A 404 11.99 -5.68 -7.53
C HIS A 404 13.09 -5.26 -8.51
N TYR A 405 14.27 -4.94 -7.99
CA TYR A 405 15.49 -4.82 -8.80
C TYR A 405 16.74 -5.38 -8.11
N SER A 406 17.61 -6.01 -8.89
CA SER A 406 18.93 -6.48 -8.47
C SER A 406 19.98 -6.02 -9.47
N ASN A 407 20.98 -5.27 -8.99
CA ASN A 407 21.98 -4.59 -9.82
C ASN A 407 21.36 -3.74 -10.96
N GLY A 408 20.18 -3.18 -10.70
CA GLY A 408 19.40 -2.38 -11.64
C GLY A 408 18.41 -3.16 -12.51
N SER A 409 18.66 -4.43 -12.83
CA SER A 409 17.69 -5.25 -13.58
C SER A 409 16.49 -5.61 -12.70
N GLY A 410 15.28 -5.37 -13.18
CA GLY A 410 14.04 -5.57 -12.43
C GLY A 410 12.91 -6.25 -13.20
N ALA A 411 11.92 -6.71 -12.44
CA ALA A 411 10.77 -7.48 -12.89
C ALA A 411 9.54 -7.22 -11.99
N VAL A 412 8.35 -7.42 -12.55
CA VAL A 412 7.05 -7.27 -11.90
C VAL A 412 6.36 -8.63 -11.83
N TYR A 413 5.82 -8.95 -10.67
CA TYR A 413 5.11 -10.20 -10.37
C TYR A 413 3.70 -9.90 -9.88
N LYS A 414 2.70 -10.71 -10.26
CA LYS A 414 1.39 -10.72 -9.61
C LYS A 414 1.54 -11.47 -8.28
N VAL A 415 1.00 -10.89 -7.22
CA VAL A 415 0.88 -11.50 -5.89
C VAL A 415 -0.35 -12.39 -5.88
N GLY A 416 -0.29 -13.51 -5.16
CA GLY A 416 -1.42 -14.38 -4.93
C GLY A 416 -1.22 -15.25 -3.70
N ALA A 417 -2.17 -16.15 -3.44
CA ALA A 417 -2.07 -17.07 -2.30
C ALA A 417 -2.59 -18.47 -2.61
N THR A 418 -2.15 -19.42 -1.79
CA THR A 418 -2.70 -20.78 -1.74
C THR A 418 -3.38 -21.03 -0.40
N ALA A 419 -4.49 -21.79 -0.44
CA ALA A 419 -5.22 -22.20 0.75
C ALA A 419 -4.32 -23.03 1.69
N VAL A 420 -4.53 -22.85 3.00
CA VAL A 420 -3.42 -22.90 3.95
C VAL A 420 -3.14 -24.30 4.49
N ARG A 421 -1.85 -24.61 4.69
CA ARG A 421 -1.43 -25.73 5.55
C ARG A 421 -1.84 -25.43 6.99
N GLN A 422 -2.76 -26.20 7.55
CA GLN A 422 -2.90 -26.22 9.01
C GLN A 422 -1.55 -26.64 9.63
N SER A 423 -1.00 -25.77 10.49
CA SER A 423 0.11 -26.11 11.38
C SER A 423 -0.47 -26.80 12.62
N PRO A 424 -0.28 -28.12 12.82
CA PRO A 424 -0.82 -28.80 13.99
C PRO A 424 0.02 -28.49 15.23
N LEU A 425 -0.19 -27.31 15.83
CA LEU A 425 0.25 -26.98 17.18
C LEU A 425 -0.71 -27.60 18.23
N GLY A 426 -0.90 -28.92 18.11
CA GLY A 426 -1.58 -29.78 19.08
C GLY A 426 -0.66 -30.97 19.36
N GLY A 427 -0.25 -31.13 20.62
CA GLY A 427 0.87 -32.01 20.96
C GLY A 427 0.56 -33.51 20.83
N GLY A 428 1.54 -34.25 20.32
CA GLY A 428 1.71 -35.66 20.69
C GLY A 428 1.18 -36.72 19.73
N ASP A 429 1.63 -36.74 18.47
CA ASP A 429 1.92 -38.03 17.84
C ASP A 429 3.14 -37.97 16.89
N GLN A 430 3.88 -39.08 16.78
CA GLN A 430 5.16 -39.18 16.08
C GLN A 430 5.02 -39.96 14.75
N LEU A 431 4.55 -39.28 13.71
CA LEU A 431 4.50 -39.85 12.36
C LEU A 431 5.83 -39.66 11.61
N ASN A 432 6.67 -40.71 11.65
CA ASN A 432 7.91 -40.78 10.88
C ASN A 432 7.65 -40.78 9.38
N TYR A 433 8.00 -39.69 8.69
CA TYR A 433 8.04 -39.65 7.23
C TYR A 433 9.31 -40.34 6.70
N LEU A 434 9.15 -41.52 6.11
CA LEU A 434 10.18 -42.14 5.27
C LEU A 434 10.26 -41.37 3.94
N PRO A 435 11.45 -40.90 3.51
CA PRO A 435 11.61 -40.24 2.23
C PRO A 435 11.48 -41.26 1.08
N LEU A 436 10.54 -41.02 0.16
CA LEU A 436 10.37 -41.84 -1.04
C LEU A 436 11.48 -41.50 -2.06
N VAL A 437 12.65 -42.11 -1.90
CA VAL A 437 13.77 -41.96 -2.85
C VAL A 437 13.47 -42.75 -4.13
N LEU A 438 12.97 -42.06 -5.15
CA LEU A 438 12.93 -42.59 -6.52
C LEU A 438 14.34 -42.51 -7.12
N LYS A 439 14.89 -43.68 -7.44
CA LYS A 439 16.17 -43.83 -8.15
C LYS A 439 15.87 -43.94 -9.64
N GLU A 440 16.37 -43.01 -10.46
CA GLU A 440 16.50 -43.25 -11.89
C GLU A 440 17.86 -43.91 -12.18
N GLU A 441 17.86 -45.01 -12.92
CA GLU A 441 19.03 -45.54 -13.61
C GLU A 441 18.75 -45.41 -15.11
N GLY A 442 19.42 -44.45 -15.76
CA GLY A 442 19.07 -43.99 -17.12
C GLY A 442 20.03 -44.43 -18.22
N THR A 443 19.72 -44.00 -19.45
CA THR A 443 20.66 -44.00 -20.61
C THR A 443 20.41 -42.78 -21.49
N PRO A 444 21.43 -42.19 -22.15
CA PRO A 444 21.31 -40.89 -22.81
C PRO A 444 21.05 -40.96 -24.33
N PHE A 445 20.25 -40.03 -24.87
CA PHE A 445 20.22 -39.65 -26.30
C PHE A 445 20.00 -38.11 -26.46
N PRO A 446 20.41 -37.48 -27.59
CA PRO A 446 20.66 -36.02 -27.63
C PRO A 446 19.70 -35.18 -28.50
N ALA A 447 19.61 -33.88 -28.14
CA ALA A 447 19.01 -32.75 -28.90
C ALA A 447 17.48 -32.85 -29.15
N THR A 448 16.72 -31.76 -29.31
CA THR A 448 17.00 -30.30 -29.47
C THR A 448 15.83 -29.53 -28.80
N PRO A 449 15.93 -28.24 -28.39
CA PRO A 449 14.87 -27.61 -27.62
C PRO A 449 13.63 -27.25 -28.45
N THR A 450 12.45 -27.36 -27.83
CA THR A 450 11.18 -26.80 -28.32
C THR A 450 10.32 -26.41 -27.11
N ALA A 451 9.41 -25.45 -27.27
CA ALA A 451 8.77 -24.72 -26.17
C ALA A 451 8.11 -25.61 -25.09
N THR A 452 8.37 -25.30 -23.83
CA THR A 452 7.73 -25.94 -22.67
C THR A 452 6.46 -25.19 -22.29
N SER A 453 5.29 -25.76 -22.58
CA SER A 453 4.03 -25.32 -21.98
C SER A 453 3.76 -26.09 -20.69
N THR A 454 3.50 -25.37 -19.60
CA THR A 454 3.11 -25.96 -18.31
C THR A 454 1.65 -26.40 -18.34
N LEU A 455 1.42 -27.71 -18.35
CA LEU A 455 0.09 -28.33 -18.31
C LEU A 455 -0.27 -28.76 -16.88
N THR A 456 -1.15 -28.01 -16.22
CA THR A 456 -1.69 -28.36 -14.90
C THR A 456 -2.78 -29.42 -15.04
N ALA A 457 -2.55 -30.63 -14.50
CA ALA A 457 -3.48 -31.75 -14.59
C ALA A 457 -4.07 -32.10 -13.21
N THR A 458 -5.36 -31.81 -13.00
CA THR A 458 -6.07 -32.11 -11.75
C THR A 458 -6.62 -33.54 -11.76
N ALA A 459 -5.99 -34.44 -10.99
CA ALA A 459 -6.46 -35.81 -10.85
C ALA A 459 -7.51 -35.94 -9.73
N THR A 460 -8.73 -36.38 -10.06
CA THR A 460 -9.77 -36.69 -9.07
C THR A 460 -9.71 -38.18 -8.68
N ILE A 461 -9.42 -38.48 -7.42
CA ILE A 461 -9.30 -39.86 -6.92
C ILE A 461 -10.66 -40.30 -6.33
N THR A 462 -11.28 -41.32 -6.92
CA THR A 462 -12.46 -41.99 -6.34
C THR A 462 -12.08 -43.40 -5.92
N ALA A 463 -12.18 -43.70 -4.62
CA ALA A 463 -11.91 -45.02 -4.07
C ALA A 463 -13.23 -45.78 -3.83
N THR A 464 -13.38 -46.96 -4.43
CA THR A 464 -14.54 -47.84 -4.22
C THR A 464 -14.10 -49.14 -3.55
N ALA A 465 -14.47 -49.34 -2.29
CA ALA A 465 -14.16 -50.56 -1.54
C ALA A 465 -15.29 -51.59 -1.69
N THR A 466 -14.97 -52.79 -2.18
CA THR A 466 -15.91 -53.92 -2.26
C THR A 466 -15.53 -54.99 -1.24
N MET A 467 -16.37 -55.21 -0.23
CA MET A 467 -16.16 -56.26 0.78
C MET A 467 -16.83 -57.57 0.34
N THR A 468 -16.04 -58.62 0.12
CA THR A 468 -16.54 -59.98 -0.11
C THR A 468 -16.20 -60.84 1.10
N ALA A 469 -17.22 -61.33 1.81
CA ALA A 469 -17.03 -62.16 3.00
C ALA A 469 -16.96 -63.66 2.63
N THR A 470 -15.90 -64.34 3.04
CA THR A 470 -15.76 -65.81 3.00
C THR A 470 -15.37 -66.33 4.38
N ALA A 471 -15.75 -67.57 4.69
CA ALA A 471 -15.81 -68.09 6.07
C ALA A 471 -14.46 -68.58 6.65
N THR A 472 -13.43 -67.72 6.62
CA THR A 472 -12.16 -67.87 7.36
C THR A 472 -11.59 -66.49 7.69
N ASN A 473 -11.25 -66.24 8.96
CA ASN A 473 -10.85 -64.91 9.47
C ASN A 473 -9.43 -64.46 9.05
N THR A 474 -9.22 -64.21 7.76
CA THR A 474 -8.16 -63.34 7.23
C THR A 474 -8.60 -62.78 5.88
N ALA A 475 -8.93 -61.49 5.81
CA ALA A 475 -9.24 -60.79 4.56
C ALA A 475 -8.38 -59.51 4.45
N THR A 476 -7.42 -59.52 3.52
CA THR A 476 -6.63 -58.33 3.18
C THR A 476 -7.35 -57.56 2.07
N PRO A 477 -7.70 -56.28 2.24
CA PRO A 477 -8.38 -55.52 1.20
C PRO A 477 -7.40 -55.12 0.08
N THR A 478 -7.62 -55.61 -1.13
CA THR A 478 -6.89 -55.18 -2.33
C THR A 478 -7.61 -53.99 -2.97
N ALA A 479 -7.05 -52.79 -2.87
CA ALA A 479 -7.50 -51.63 -3.63
C ALA A 479 -6.78 -51.59 -5.00
N THR A 480 -7.55 -51.53 -6.09
CA THR A 480 -7.02 -51.31 -7.44
C THR A 480 -7.25 -49.85 -7.85
N PHE A 481 -6.18 -49.15 -8.19
CA PHE A 481 -6.23 -47.75 -8.61
C PHE A 481 -6.18 -47.65 -10.13
N THR A 482 -7.08 -46.85 -10.71
CA THR A 482 -7.10 -46.55 -12.15
C THR A 482 -7.20 -45.03 -12.30
N PRO A 483 -6.09 -44.32 -12.58
CA PRO A 483 -6.13 -42.88 -12.77
C PRO A 483 -6.82 -42.53 -14.10
N THR A 484 -7.86 -41.71 -14.04
CA THR A 484 -8.52 -41.14 -15.23
C THR A 484 -8.15 -39.65 -15.30
N ALA A 485 -7.44 -39.26 -16.35
CA ALA A 485 -7.13 -37.86 -16.63
C ALA A 485 -8.14 -37.30 -17.63
N THR A 486 -8.96 -36.34 -17.22
CA THR A 486 -9.91 -35.63 -18.08
C THR A 486 -9.34 -34.25 -18.40
N LEU A 487 -8.97 -34.03 -19.67
CA LEU A 487 -8.55 -32.72 -20.16
C LEU A 487 -9.77 -31.84 -20.40
N THR A 488 -10.09 -30.99 -19.43
CA THR A 488 -11.07 -29.91 -19.59
C THR A 488 -10.32 -28.64 -20.00
N PRO A 489 -10.57 -28.05 -21.18
CA PRO A 489 -9.99 -26.76 -21.51
C PRO A 489 -10.65 -25.68 -20.66
N THR A 490 -9.92 -25.18 -19.65
CA THR A 490 -10.35 -23.99 -18.91
C THR A 490 -10.31 -22.81 -19.88
N ALA A 491 -11.48 -22.30 -20.25
CA ALA A 491 -11.55 -20.99 -20.88
C ALA A 491 -11.12 -19.96 -19.84
N THR A 492 -9.99 -19.30 -20.07
CA THR A 492 -9.68 -18.04 -19.41
C THR A 492 -10.73 -17.04 -19.89
N SER A 493 -11.70 -16.73 -19.04
CA SER A 493 -12.41 -15.47 -19.15
C SER A 493 -11.39 -14.33 -19.11
N GLU A 494 -11.65 -13.24 -19.82
CA GLU A 494 -10.98 -11.98 -19.46
C GLU A 494 -11.19 -11.71 -17.96
N PRO A 495 -10.21 -11.12 -17.25
CA PRO A 495 -10.48 -10.58 -15.94
C PRO A 495 -11.67 -9.60 -16.06
N PRO A 496 -12.62 -9.59 -15.10
CA PRO A 496 -13.77 -8.70 -15.18
C PRO A 496 -13.26 -7.26 -15.27
N GLY A 497 -13.51 -6.62 -16.42
CA GLY A 497 -13.02 -5.27 -16.67
C GLY A 497 -13.50 -4.29 -15.60
N CYS A 498 -12.68 -3.29 -15.32
CA CYS A 498 -12.95 -2.20 -14.38
C CYS A 498 -14.37 -1.64 -14.59
N ASN A 499 -15.14 -1.48 -13.50
CA ASN A 499 -16.49 -0.92 -13.48
C ASN A 499 -16.52 0.40 -12.72
#